data_AF-A0A953TIU4-F1
#
_entry.id   AF-A0A953TIU4-F1
#
_cell.length_a   1.000
_cell.length_b   1.000
_cell.length_c   1.000
_cell.angle_alpha   90.00
_cell.angle_beta   90.00
_cell.angle_gamma   90.00
#
_symmetry.space_group_name_H-M   'P 1'
#
loop_
_entity.id
_entity.type
_entity.pdbx_description
1 polymer ?
#
loop_
_entity_poly.entity_id
_entity_poly.type
_entity_poly.pdbx_seq_one_letter_code
_entity_poly.pdbx_strand_id
1 'polypeptide(L)'
;MWNINERFRKTAIDSLAALGFSVGSTRGVVRAEKYGCGVEFRIASDSQYQITIIPTVMLRGQFTRLWDAGYQKFLLTDDGHKVPAMAHHLANLRKFNEELRTALGVPTYYNESLGSVSQISVYDRVKGRPGAVPDETVGVHGTGSGH
;
A
#
# COMPACT_ATOMS: atom_id res chain seq x y z
N MET A 1 -1.97 -8.14 7.79
CA MET A 1 -2.23 -6.73 8.06
C MET A 1 -1.13 -6.22 8.98
N TRP A 2 -0.56 -5.05 8.70
CA TRP A 2 0.40 -4.44 9.63
C TRP A 2 -0.35 -3.91 10.85
N ASN A 3 0.17 -4.19 12.04
CA ASN A 3 -0.36 -3.56 13.25
C ASN A 3 0.21 -2.15 13.34
N ILE A 4 -0.62 -1.15 13.04
CA ILE A 4 -0.18 0.25 13.07
C ILE A 4 0.23 0.72 14.46
N ASN A 5 -0.16 0.02 15.53
CA ASN A 5 0.23 0.36 16.91
C ASN A 5 1.56 -0.28 17.32
N GLU A 6 2.13 -1.14 16.48
CA GLU A 6 3.42 -1.77 16.73
C GLU A 6 4.55 -0.73 16.77
N ARG A 7 5.46 -0.91 17.72
CA ARG A 7 6.59 -0.01 17.97
C ARG A 7 7.88 -0.71 17.55
N PHE A 8 8.67 -0.02 16.74
CA PHE A 8 9.95 -0.51 16.24
C PHE A 8 11.09 0.25 16.90
N ARG A 9 12.08 -0.50 17.40
CA ARG A 9 13.29 0.09 17.97
C ARG A 9 14.06 0.81 16.87
N LYS A 10 14.73 1.91 17.23
CA LYS A 10 15.60 2.65 16.32
C LYS A 10 16.63 1.75 15.63
N THR A 11 17.23 0.81 16.34
CA THR A 11 18.21 -0.14 15.77
C THR A 11 17.65 -1.02 14.66
N ALA A 12 16.37 -1.39 14.71
CA ALA A 12 15.71 -2.15 13.65
C ALA A 12 15.42 -1.27 12.41
N ILE A 13 15.16 0.03 12.60
CA ILE A 13 14.99 0.97 11.50
C ILE A 13 16.34 1.28 10.84
N ASP A 14 17.38 1.50 11.65
CA ASP A 14 18.73 1.80 11.17
C ASP A 14 19.36 0.64 10.38
N SER A 15 18.95 -0.62 10.66
CA SER A 15 19.45 -1.80 9.95
C SER A 15 18.88 -1.95 8.53
N LEU A 16 17.77 -1.29 8.20
CA LEU A 16 17.11 -1.42 6.89
C LEU A 16 18.05 -1.03 5.74
N ALA A 17 18.88 0.00 5.92
CA ALA A 17 19.84 0.41 4.90
C ALA A 17 20.85 -0.71 4.57
N ALA A 18 21.33 -1.43 5.58
CA ALA A 18 22.24 -2.56 5.40
C ALA A 18 21.57 -3.76 4.69
N LEU A 19 20.24 -3.85 4.75
CA LEU A 19 19.43 -4.86 4.05
C LEU A 19 19.00 -4.42 2.63
N GLY A 20 19.57 -3.32 2.13
CA GLY A 20 19.38 -2.83 0.77
C GLY A 20 18.09 -2.05 0.55
N PHE A 21 17.48 -1.53 1.62
CA PHE A 21 16.42 -0.52 1.50
C PHE A 21 17.06 0.86 1.27
N SER A 22 16.49 1.66 0.39
CA SER A 22 16.78 3.09 0.34
C SER A 22 16.08 3.75 1.51
N VAL A 23 16.82 4.36 2.44
CA VAL A 23 16.26 4.96 3.66
C VAL A 23 16.52 6.46 3.68
N GLY A 24 15.45 7.26 3.74
CA GLY A 24 15.50 8.70 3.94
C GLY A 24 14.91 9.08 5.30
N SER A 25 15.48 10.07 5.98
CA SER A 25 14.99 10.55 7.27
C SER A 25 14.88 12.07 7.28
N THR A 26 13.76 12.62 7.73
CA THR A 26 13.54 14.07 7.84
C THR A 26 12.56 14.37 8.97
N ARG A 27 12.95 15.22 9.93
CA ARG A 27 12.10 15.71 11.04
C ARG A 27 11.34 14.59 11.79
N GLY A 28 12.04 13.49 12.08
CA GLY A 28 11.48 12.35 12.81
C GLY A 28 10.59 11.42 11.96
N VAL A 29 10.51 11.65 10.65
CA VAL A 29 9.88 10.73 9.68
C VAL A 29 10.99 9.96 8.99
N VAL A 30 10.84 8.65 8.90
CA VAL A 30 11.72 7.77 8.12
C VAL A 30 10.91 7.12 7.02
N ARG A 31 11.40 7.20 5.79
CA ARG A 31 10.87 6.47 4.64
C ARG A 31 11.86 5.41 4.22
N ALA A 32 11.39 4.17 4.05
CA ALA A 32 12.18 3.09 3.47
C ALA A 32 11.53 2.63 2.16
N GLU A 33 12.32 2.55 1.10
CA GLU A 33 11.88 2.19 -0.25
C GLU A 33 12.71 1.05 -0.83
N LYS A 34 12.06 0.13 -1.55
CA LYS A 34 12.70 -0.94 -2.32
C LYS A 34 11.70 -1.49 -3.34
N TYR A 35 12.19 -1.94 -4.51
CA TYR A 35 11.35 -2.52 -5.58
C TYR A 35 10.20 -1.62 -6.09
N GLY A 36 10.34 -0.30 -5.99
CA GLY A 36 9.25 0.64 -6.32
C GLY A 36 8.10 0.61 -5.31
N CYS A 37 8.33 0.09 -4.10
CA CYS A 37 7.42 0.12 -2.97
C CYS A 37 8.05 0.89 -1.82
N GLY A 38 7.22 1.39 -0.91
CA GLY A 38 7.66 2.18 0.23
C GLY A 38 6.82 1.96 1.47
N VAL A 39 7.41 2.32 2.61
CA VAL A 39 6.78 2.38 3.93
C VAL A 39 7.23 3.68 4.61
N GLU A 40 6.38 4.25 5.46
CA GLU A 40 6.71 5.40 6.29
C GLU A 40 6.61 5.05 7.77
N PHE A 41 7.62 5.49 8.52
CA PHE A 41 7.64 5.45 9.97
C PHE A 41 7.75 6.85 10.54
N ARG A 42 7.20 7.06 11.74
CA ARG A 42 7.38 8.28 12.52
C ARG A 42 7.88 7.93 13.91
N ILE A 43 8.85 8.69 14.40
CA ILE A 43 9.29 8.60 15.79
C ILE A 43 8.16 9.08 16.72
N ALA A 44 7.86 8.29 17.73
CA ALA A 44 6.90 8.60 18.77
C ALA A 44 7.62 9.19 20.01
N SER A 45 6.83 9.62 20.99
CA SER A 45 7.32 10.26 22.23
C SER A 45 8.25 9.36 23.05
N ASP A 46 8.14 8.04 22.90
CA ASP A 46 8.97 7.03 23.56
C ASP A 46 10.26 6.71 22.80
N SER A 47 10.62 7.50 21.78
CA SER A 47 11.78 7.29 20.91
C SER A 47 11.75 5.99 20.10
N GLN A 48 10.58 5.35 20.00
CA GLN A 48 10.34 4.22 19.08
C GLN A 48 9.64 4.70 17.83
N TYR A 49 9.75 3.92 16.76
CA TYR A 49 9.13 4.22 15.48
C TYR A 49 7.79 3.50 15.34
N GLN A 50 6.83 4.17 14.72
CA GLN A 50 5.53 3.61 14.39
C GLN A 50 5.28 3.77 12.90
N ILE A 51 4.68 2.76 12.26
CA ILE A 51 4.28 2.87 10.86
C ILE A 51 3.15 3.91 10.74
N THR A 52 3.35 4.90 9.87
CA THR A 52 2.34 5.90 9.50
C THR A 52 1.74 5.61 8.13
N ILE A 53 2.53 5.02 7.23
CA ILE A 53 2.06 4.54 5.93
C ILE A 53 2.53 3.11 5.76
N ILE A 54 1.58 2.19 5.69
CA ILE A 54 1.86 0.76 5.49
C ILE A 54 2.52 0.53 4.12
N PRO A 55 3.25 -0.59 3.96
CA PRO A 55 3.82 -0.99 2.67
C PRO A 55 2.85 -0.81 1.51
N THR A 56 3.28 -0.04 0.52
CA THR A 56 2.49 0.22 -0.67
C THR A 56 3.38 0.50 -1.88
N VAL A 57 2.79 0.43 -3.07
CA VAL A 57 3.48 0.77 -4.32
C VAL A 57 3.68 2.28 -4.40
N MET A 58 4.87 2.69 -4.83
CA MET A 58 5.20 4.08 -5.09
C MET A 58 4.91 4.41 -6.55
N LEU A 59 4.24 5.52 -6.79
CA LEU A 59 4.04 6.06 -8.13
C LEU A 59 4.63 7.47 -8.18
N ARG A 60 5.65 7.68 -9.01
CA ARG A 60 6.32 8.98 -9.18
C ARG A 60 6.76 9.63 -7.85
N GLY A 61 7.25 8.83 -6.91
CA GLY A 61 7.71 9.29 -5.58
C GLY A 61 6.61 9.51 -4.54
N GLN A 62 5.35 9.28 -4.90
CA GLN A 62 4.20 9.34 -4.00
C GLN A 62 3.76 7.96 -3.54
N PHE A 63 3.26 7.87 -2.32
CA PHE A 63 2.57 6.69 -1.84
C PHE A 63 1.22 6.53 -2.54
N THR A 64 0.81 5.29 -2.76
CA THR A 64 -0.51 4.98 -3.33
C THR A 64 -1.33 4.12 -2.38
N ARG A 65 -2.63 4.00 -2.65
CA ARG A 65 -3.51 2.98 -2.06
C ARG A 65 -3.86 1.97 -3.13
N LEU A 66 -3.67 0.68 -2.84
CA LEU A 66 -4.11 -0.40 -3.72
C LEU A 66 -5.60 -0.65 -3.48
N TRP A 67 -6.38 -0.41 -4.53
CA TRP A 67 -7.81 -0.65 -4.56
C TRP A 67 -8.11 -1.88 -5.42
N ASP A 68 -8.77 -2.88 -4.84
CA ASP A 68 -9.41 -3.97 -5.58
C ASP A 68 -10.83 -3.57 -5.95
N ALA A 69 -11.07 -3.34 -7.25
CA ALA A 69 -12.39 -3.03 -7.77
C ALA A 69 -13.21 -4.29 -8.16
N GLY A 70 -12.73 -5.49 -7.79
CA GLY A 70 -13.36 -6.76 -8.12
C GLY A 70 -12.94 -7.33 -9.46
N TYR A 71 -12.89 -6.50 -10.52
CA TYR A 71 -12.45 -6.91 -11.86
C TYR A 71 -10.99 -6.55 -12.17
N GLN A 72 -10.43 -5.55 -11.48
CA GLN A 72 -9.08 -5.04 -11.67
C GLN A 72 -8.61 -4.35 -10.39
N LYS A 73 -7.30 -4.32 -10.17
CA LYS A 73 -6.68 -3.53 -9.09
C LYS A 73 -6.17 -2.20 -9.62
N PHE A 74 -6.30 -1.14 -8.83
CA PHE A 74 -5.85 0.20 -9.15
C PHE A 74 -4.94 0.75 -8.06
N LEU A 75 -3.95 1.54 -8.47
CA LEU A 75 -3.18 2.41 -7.60
C LEU A 75 -3.87 3.77 -7.58
N LEU A 76 -4.26 4.21 -6.39
CA LEU A 76 -4.85 5.52 -6.14
C LEU A 76 -3.82 6.41 -5.48
N THR A 77 -3.52 7.55 -6.08
CA THR A 77 -2.72 8.60 -5.46
C THR A 77 -3.63 9.57 -4.67
N ASP A 78 -3.05 10.33 -3.75
CA ASP A 78 -3.82 11.27 -2.92
C ASP A 78 -4.35 12.49 -3.72
N ASP A 79 -3.74 12.80 -4.87
CA ASP A 79 -4.22 13.79 -5.83
C ASP A 79 -5.32 13.26 -6.77
N GLY A 80 -5.79 12.03 -6.55
CA GLY A 80 -6.97 11.45 -7.23
C GLY A 80 -6.68 10.74 -8.54
N HIS A 81 -5.41 10.57 -8.95
CA HIS A 81 -5.10 9.74 -10.11
C HIS A 81 -5.34 8.25 -9.83
N LYS A 82 -5.91 7.59 -10.83
CA LYS A 82 -6.21 6.15 -10.84
C LYS A 82 -5.43 5.47 -11.95
N VAL A 83 -4.52 4.56 -11.59
CA VAL A 83 -3.68 3.81 -12.54
C VAL A 83 -3.90 2.31 -12.36
N PRO A 84 -4.10 1.51 -13.41
CA PRO A 84 -4.22 0.07 -13.26
C PRO A 84 -2.94 -0.53 -12.67
N ALA A 85 -3.08 -1.34 -11.61
CA ALA A 85 -1.98 -2.07 -11.02
C ALA A 85 -1.58 -3.24 -11.93
N MET A 86 -0.32 -3.28 -12.33
CA MET A 86 0.26 -4.36 -13.13
C MET A 86 0.74 -5.51 -12.23
N ALA A 87 0.90 -6.71 -12.81
CA ALA A 87 1.35 -7.90 -12.09
C ALA A 87 2.67 -7.68 -11.33
N HIS A 88 3.63 -6.97 -11.95
CA HIS A 88 4.92 -6.70 -11.30
C HIS A 88 4.81 -5.75 -10.11
N HIS A 89 3.84 -4.81 -10.10
CA HIS A 89 3.58 -3.97 -8.93
C HIS A 89 3.16 -4.84 -7.73
N LEU A 90 2.27 -5.81 -7.96
CA LEU A 90 1.76 -6.70 -6.91
C LEU A 90 2.83 -7.69 -6.43
N ALA A 91 3.63 -8.22 -7.36
CA ALA A 91 4.76 -9.10 -7.03
C ALA A 91 5.83 -8.38 -6.20
N ASN A 92 6.18 -7.14 -6.58
CA ASN A 92 7.12 -6.32 -5.85
C ASN A 92 6.58 -5.93 -4.48
N LEU A 93 5.29 -5.59 -4.37
CA LEU A 93 4.67 -5.27 -3.09
C LEU A 93 4.70 -6.47 -2.13
N ARG A 94 4.41 -7.68 -2.61
CA ARG A 94 4.52 -8.90 -1.81
C ARG A 94 5.96 -9.10 -1.32
N LYS A 95 6.93 -9.07 -2.24
CA LYS A 95 8.35 -9.27 -1.92
C LYS A 95 8.86 -8.22 -0.92
N PHE A 96 8.51 -6.96 -1.14
CA PHE A 96 8.83 -5.86 -0.24
C PHE A 96 8.28 -6.09 1.17
N ASN A 97 7.02 -6.51 1.27
CA ASN A 97 6.34 -6.76 2.53
C ASN A 97 6.98 -7.92 3.31
N GLU A 98 7.32 -9.02 2.62
CA GLU A 98 8.02 -10.17 3.21
C GLU A 98 9.40 -9.77 3.75
N GLU A 99 10.22 -9.11 2.93
CA GLU A 99 11.56 -8.67 3.34
C GLU A 99 11.51 -7.68 4.51
N LEU A 100 10.56 -6.73 4.47
CA LEU A 100 10.42 -5.73 5.53
C LEU A 100 9.99 -6.38 6.85
N ARG A 101 9.07 -7.35 6.81
CA ARG A 101 8.66 -8.10 8.01
C ARG A 101 9.82 -8.87 8.62
N THR A 102 10.57 -9.59 7.79
CA THR A 102 11.77 -10.30 8.24
C THR A 102 12.79 -9.34 8.85
N ALA A 103 13.02 -8.19 8.21
CA ALA A 103 13.96 -7.17 8.69
C ALA A 103 13.56 -6.58 10.06
N LEU A 104 12.26 -6.37 10.28
CA LEU A 104 11.72 -5.80 11.51
C LEU A 104 11.41 -6.84 12.58
N GLY A 105 11.59 -8.13 12.29
CA GLY A 105 11.25 -9.23 13.20
C GLY A 105 9.74 -9.43 13.39
N VAL A 106 8.92 -8.97 12.43
CA VAL A 106 7.47 -9.10 12.46
C VAL A 106 7.06 -10.48 11.91
N PRO A 107 6.26 -11.27 12.62
CA PRO A 107 5.76 -12.54 12.11
C PRO A 107 5.00 -12.38 10.80
N THR A 108 5.21 -13.32 9.88
CA THR A 108 4.42 -13.40 8.64
C THR A 108 3.41 -14.53 8.80
N TYR A 109 2.12 -14.18 8.83
CA TYR A 109 1.05 -15.15 8.89
C TYR A 109 0.75 -15.71 7.50
N TYR A 110 0.38 -16.98 7.43
CA TYR A 110 0.15 -17.70 6.16
C TYR A 110 -0.73 -16.91 5.18
N ASN A 111 -1.90 -16.45 5.63
CA ASN A 111 -2.84 -15.71 4.78
C ASN A 111 -2.29 -14.36 4.28
N GLU A 112 -1.31 -13.79 4.98
CA GLU A 112 -0.68 -12.51 4.63
C GLU A 112 0.51 -12.70 3.67
N SER A 113 1.08 -13.90 3.61
CA SER A 113 2.14 -14.30 2.66
C SER A 113 1.62 -14.81 1.31
N LEU A 114 0.35 -15.20 1.20
CA LEU A 114 -0.19 -15.79 -0.04
C LEU A 114 -0.30 -14.80 -1.21
N GLY A 115 -0.24 -13.49 -0.97
CA GLY A 115 -0.39 -12.49 -2.02
C GLY A 115 -0.33 -11.05 -1.54
N SER A 116 -0.59 -10.12 -2.46
CA SER A 116 -0.77 -8.71 -2.13
C SER A 116 -2.15 -8.50 -1.52
N VAL A 117 -2.21 -7.93 -0.31
CA VAL A 117 -3.45 -7.42 0.28
C VAL A 117 -3.75 -6.03 -0.25
N SER A 118 -5.02 -5.72 -0.48
CA SER A 118 -5.47 -4.39 -0.92
C SER A 118 -5.96 -3.58 0.29
N GLN A 119 -5.64 -2.29 0.34
CA GLN A 119 -6.15 -1.39 1.39
C GLN A 119 -7.65 -1.11 1.23
N ILE A 120 -8.14 -1.13 -0.01
CA ILE A 120 -9.54 -0.92 -0.35
C ILE A 120 -9.99 -2.11 -1.16
N SER A 121 -11.11 -2.71 -0.80
CA SER A 121 -11.73 -3.79 -1.58
C SER A 121 -13.20 -3.49 -1.73
N VAL A 122 -13.63 -3.41 -2.99
CA VAL A 122 -15.05 -3.26 -3.36
C VAL A 122 -15.42 -4.47 -4.19
N TYR A 123 -16.50 -5.14 -3.81
CA TYR A 123 -17.09 -6.16 -4.66
C TYR A 123 -17.77 -5.48 -5.84
N ASP A 124 -17.45 -5.94 -7.04
CA ASP A 124 -18.23 -5.61 -8.22
C ASP A 124 -19.66 -6.12 -8.01
N ARG A 125 -20.59 -5.20 -7.78
CA ARG A 125 -21.99 -5.54 -7.61
C ARG A 125 -22.64 -5.46 -8.98
N VAL A 126 -23.33 -6.54 -9.37
CA VAL A 126 -24.16 -6.57 -10.57
C VAL A 126 -25.07 -5.33 -10.59
N LYS A 127 -24.92 -4.52 -11.63
CA LYS A 127 -25.74 -3.34 -11.88
C LYS A 127 -27.22 -3.75 -11.88
N GLY A 128 -28.06 -3.02 -11.15
CA GLY A 128 -29.52 -3.27 -11.10
C GLY A 128 -30.01 -4.14 -9.94
N ARG A 129 -29.16 -4.49 -8.97
CA ARG A 129 -29.64 -5.11 -7.73
C ARG A 129 -30.59 -4.13 -7.00
N PRO A 130 -31.81 -4.56 -6.61
CA PRO A 130 -32.72 -3.73 -5.82
C PRO A 130 -32.01 -3.19 -4.56
N GLY A 131 -31.96 -1.87 -4.40
CA GLY A 131 -31.30 -1.18 -3.27
C GLY A 131 -29.81 -0.87 -3.45
N ALA A 132 -29.21 -1.13 -4.62
CA ALA A 132 -27.84 -0.71 -4.89
C ALA A 132 -27.76 0.78 -5.28
N VAL A 133 -26.87 1.53 -4.63
CA VAL A 133 -26.40 2.84 -5.12
C VAL A 133 -25.11 2.57 -5.91
N PRO A 134 -25.11 2.70 -7.25
CA PRO A 134 -23.91 2.49 -8.06
C PRO A 134 -22.85 3.54 -7.74
N ASP A 135 -21.58 3.14 -7.70
CA ASP A 135 -20.46 4.09 -7.69
C ASP A 135 -20.29 4.63 -9.11
N GLU A 136 -20.47 5.95 -9.28
CA GLU A 136 -20.42 6.61 -10.59
C GLU A 136 -18.99 6.68 -11.16
N THR A 137 -17.96 6.42 -10.36
CA THR A 137 -16.55 6.42 -10.78
C THR A 137 -16.08 5.09 -11.39
N VAL A 138 -16.97 4.10 -11.42
CA VAL A 138 -16.73 2.76 -11.98
C VAL A 138 -17.72 2.40 -13.09
N GLY A 139 -17.26 1.59 -14.04
CA GLY A 139 -18.04 1.18 -15.20
C GLY A 139 -17.70 1.98 -16.47
N VAL A 140 -18.16 1.48 -17.62
CA VAL A 140 -18.04 2.18 -18.90
C VAL A 140 -18.92 3.43 -18.85
N HIS A 141 -18.28 4.62 -18.80
CA HIS A 141 -18.99 5.86 -19.04
C HIS A 141 -19.52 5.81 -20.48
N GLY A 142 -20.85 5.81 -20.63
CA GLY A 142 -21.45 5.93 -21.95
C GLY A 142 -20.95 7.24 -22.57
N THR A 143 -20.38 7.15 -23.77
CA THR A 143 -20.09 8.33 -24.58
C THR A 143 -21.38 9.13 -24.67
N GLY A 144 -21.37 10.34 -24.10
CA GLY A 144 -22.54 11.22 -24.09
C GLY A 144 -23.12 11.29 -25.50
N SER A 145 -24.43 11.10 -25.61
CA SER A 145 -25.18 11.34 -26.83
C SER A 145 -25.10 12.84 -27.12
N GLY A 146 -24.08 13.24 -27.88
CA GLY A 146 -24.10 14.51 -28.57
C GLY A 146 -25.10 14.41 -29.71
N HIS A 147 -26.32 14.87 -29.46
CA HIS A 147 -27.26 15.41 -30.44
C HIS A 147 -28.15 16.43 -29.74
#